data_AF-A0A8B5XWE1-F1
#
_entry.id   AF-A0A8B5XWE1-F1
#
_cell.length_a   1.000
_cell.length_b   1.000
_cell.length_c   1.000
_cell.angle_alpha   90.00
_cell.angle_beta   90.00
_cell.angle_gamma   90.00
#
_symmetry.space_group_name_H-M   'P 1'
#
loop_
_entity.id
_entity.type
_entity.pdbx_description
1 polymer ?
#
loop_
_entity_poly.entity_id
_entity_poly.type
_entity_poly.pdbx_seq_one_letter_code
_entity_poly.pdbx_strand_id
1 'polypeptide(L)'
;MIDAKQFGAKGDGLTDDTAVLKGFSNTNEKIRIPNGTYVITSTLKLTNVEIEGQSRNKTIFYIANDVDGIYLDMNSKLSNITVKVCPNYTKKALSVIGAQLSQLNVQVNIKASQIDIINTNTSVTSCVALNLESDTNKGYYGLIFNEIQISGVWNYGILNNYILTAVGQKPWIHKVSMNNVFIHSAKYAICFMYTDNTPGKTIVPSTVWPFNHHMYNNVSAQYIDNVSERFFVAENVKQSSFDNCNPYDYFRSTVKTYYLTNNSNLKISLNGVYELNNAESFIEFKSNGKSFGKNFEECIVHYLNFDYGRQNALFEGHVFSNSELDDMKNNNPQQLVRFFSNLQPYLSSKKRFWNFHGLSMTPNGLVNSNGAGSFQLGTNGGGQLIFRSHNGNQWSDWGIVHNEIDMPNGYTARRTANPCIGSMFFDTILNKPIWCKTQGIKEVYTLTINKGATSFGNVSVVLNGITTTILVSAGDTVGVIGDKIRKTNFSDWVVGGTTGSATVIFTKVDNGKNTPPVFIDAGSTGTKASFVVTTPGTNNVWVNSDNVVPENKGINVPVTASTTTKIIAFTATEADNNYAVNVSLGWNSTLWITNKTNTGFTINFGTAPTGTSSLDWTINR
;
A
#
# COMPACT_ATOMS: atom_id res chain seq x y z
N MET A 1 0.09 28.88 45.83
CA MET A 1 1.45 28.37 45.55
C MET A 1 2.18 28.19 46.87
N ILE A 2 2.58 26.97 47.18
CA ILE A 2 3.17 26.58 48.46
C ILE A 2 4.67 26.29 48.26
N ASP A 3 5.54 26.78 49.14
CA ASP A 3 6.98 26.48 49.06
C ASP A 3 7.30 25.21 49.86
N ALA A 4 7.95 24.23 49.24
CA ALA A 4 8.26 22.96 49.90
C ALA A 4 9.15 23.10 51.16
N LYS A 5 9.97 24.16 51.25
CA LYS A 5 10.77 24.42 52.46
C LYS A 5 9.92 24.78 53.66
N GLN A 6 8.72 25.32 53.47
CA GLN A 6 7.76 25.59 54.55
C GLN A 6 7.26 24.30 55.21
N PHE A 7 7.37 23.17 54.52
CA PHE A 7 6.94 21.85 54.98
C PHE A 7 8.12 20.97 55.43
N GLY A 8 9.32 21.55 55.53
CA GLY A 8 10.50 20.89 56.07
C GLY A 8 11.40 20.21 55.05
N ALA A 9 11.10 20.30 53.75
CA ALA A 9 12.00 19.79 52.72
C ALA A 9 13.33 20.55 52.77
N LYS A 10 14.45 19.82 52.78
CA LYS A 10 15.79 20.39 52.92
C LYS A 10 16.43 20.67 51.57
N GLY A 11 16.35 19.71 50.64
CA GLY A 11 16.99 19.85 49.33
C GLY A 11 18.51 19.99 49.40
N ASP A 12 19.14 19.39 50.41
CA ASP A 12 20.59 19.49 50.69
C ASP A 12 21.41 18.34 50.07
N GLY A 13 20.75 17.37 49.42
CA GLY A 13 21.36 16.18 48.82
C GLY A 13 21.73 15.09 49.82
N LEU A 14 21.40 15.26 51.11
CA LEU A 14 21.73 14.32 52.19
C LEU A 14 20.47 13.84 52.92
N THR A 15 19.55 14.75 53.20
CA THR A 15 18.32 14.48 53.93
C THR A 15 17.31 13.80 53.02
N ASP A 16 16.66 12.76 53.55
CA ASP A 16 15.53 12.10 52.89
C ASP A 16 14.30 13.01 52.91
N ASP A 17 13.94 13.55 51.74
CA ASP A 17 12.82 14.47 51.55
C ASP A 17 11.52 13.74 51.19
N THR A 18 11.53 12.40 51.14
CA THR A 18 10.40 11.62 50.62
C THR A 18 9.10 11.85 51.38
N ALA A 19 9.16 11.89 52.71
CA ALA A 19 7.96 12.06 53.54
C ALA A 19 7.29 13.43 53.33
N VAL A 20 8.10 14.48 53.22
CA VAL A 20 7.61 15.84 52.97
C VAL A 20 6.98 15.92 51.58
N LEU A 21 7.66 15.38 50.56
CA LEU A 21 7.16 15.38 49.19
C LEU A 21 5.87 14.57 49.04
N LYS A 22 5.73 13.45 49.75
CA LYS A 22 4.47 12.68 49.81
C LYS A 22 3.32 13.46 50.44
N GLY A 23 3.61 14.35 51.38
CA GLY A 23 2.62 15.21 52.02
C GLY A 23 1.93 16.18 51.07
N PHE A 24 2.49 16.41 49.87
CA PHE A 24 1.89 17.28 48.86
C PHE A 24 0.80 16.63 48.02
N SER A 25 0.67 15.30 48.07
CA SER A 25 -0.39 14.57 47.36
C SER A 25 -1.77 15.01 47.85
N ASN A 26 -2.70 15.16 46.92
CA ASN A 26 -4.09 15.59 47.12
C ASN A 26 -4.26 17.01 47.68
N THR A 27 -3.22 17.84 47.65
CA THR A 27 -3.35 19.25 48.07
C THR A 27 -4.19 20.08 47.10
N ASN A 28 -4.32 19.66 45.83
CA ASN A 28 -4.87 20.49 44.73
C ASN A 28 -4.12 21.82 44.52
N GLU A 29 -2.97 22.01 45.17
CA GLU A 29 -2.22 23.24 45.16
C GLU A 29 -1.01 23.12 44.24
N LYS A 30 -0.57 24.28 43.73
CA LYS A 30 0.71 24.37 43.03
C LYS A 30 1.84 24.45 44.04
N ILE A 31 2.72 23.46 44.04
CA ILE A 31 3.88 23.36 44.93
C ILE A 31 5.13 23.85 44.19
N ARG A 32 5.83 24.81 44.78
CA ARG A 32 7.12 25.29 44.32
C ARG A 32 8.23 24.55 45.06
N ILE A 33 9.15 23.95 44.31
CA ILE A 33 10.35 23.30 44.85
C ILE A 33 11.57 24.20 44.61
N PRO A 34 12.13 24.86 45.65
CA PRO A 34 13.33 25.68 45.49
C PRO A 34 14.52 24.89 44.93
N ASN A 35 15.53 25.59 44.43
CA ASN A 35 16.78 24.97 44.01
C ASN A 35 17.38 24.14 45.17
N GLY A 36 17.83 22.93 44.87
CA GLY A 36 18.29 21.95 45.84
C GLY A 36 18.31 20.54 45.26
N THR A 37 18.96 19.60 45.96
CA THR A 37 18.90 18.16 45.65
C THR A 37 18.06 17.47 46.71
N TYR A 38 16.91 16.92 46.31
CA TYR A 38 15.96 16.28 47.19
C TYR A 38 16.09 14.77 47.07
N VAL A 39 16.52 14.11 48.15
CA VAL A 39 16.77 12.67 48.14
C VAL A 39 15.45 11.93 48.35
N ILE A 40 15.15 10.99 47.44
CA ILE A 40 13.96 10.15 47.46
C ILE A 40 14.40 8.70 47.75
N THR A 41 14.15 8.22 48.96
CA THR A 41 14.56 6.88 49.44
C THR A 41 13.42 5.85 49.37
N SER A 42 12.19 6.29 49.10
CA SER A 42 11.05 5.40 48.90
C SER A 42 10.12 5.92 47.80
N THR A 43 9.27 5.04 47.26
CA THR A 43 8.42 5.33 46.11
C THR A 43 7.59 6.61 46.32
N LEU A 44 7.77 7.61 45.46
CA LEU A 44 7.09 8.90 45.58
C LEU A 44 5.82 8.90 44.73
N LYS A 45 4.66 8.64 45.35
CA LYS A 45 3.35 8.66 44.69
C LYS A 45 2.71 10.03 44.86
N LEU A 46 2.59 10.76 43.75
CA LEU A 46 2.00 12.09 43.63
C LEU A 46 0.63 11.96 42.96
N THR A 47 -0.42 12.29 43.70
CA THR A 47 -1.79 12.34 43.20
C THR A 47 -2.33 13.76 43.26
N ASN A 48 -2.98 14.20 42.18
CA ASN A 48 -3.70 15.46 42.10
C ASN A 48 -2.90 16.68 42.63
N VAL A 49 -1.68 16.85 42.13
CA VAL A 49 -0.74 17.91 42.55
C VAL A 49 0.04 18.50 41.37
N GLU A 50 0.29 19.80 41.38
CA GLU A 50 1.18 20.46 40.42
C GLU A 50 2.50 20.84 41.10
N ILE A 51 3.59 20.14 40.76
CA ILE A 51 4.93 20.44 41.29
C ILE A 51 5.76 21.16 40.23
N GLU A 52 6.26 22.35 40.59
CA GLU A 52 7.12 23.19 39.75
C GLU A 52 8.45 23.44 40.47
N GLY A 53 9.55 22.98 39.88
CA GLY A 53 10.87 23.35 40.33
C GLY A 53 11.18 24.82 40.04
N GLN A 54 11.97 25.45 40.90
CA GLN A 54 12.44 26.82 40.69
C GLN A 54 13.35 26.93 39.47
N SER A 55 14.10 25.88 39.14
CA SER A 55 14.95 25.82 37.96
C SER A 55 15.22 24.38 37.54
N ARG A 56 14.98 24.08 36.26
CA ARG A 56 15.26 22.78 35.64
C ARG A 56 16.60 22.17 36.04
N ASN A 57 17.69 22.95 35.97
CA ASN A 57 19.05 22.45 36.16
C ASN A 57 19.53 22.48 37.63
N LYS A 58 18.72 23.01 38.55
CA LYS A 58 19.12 23.22 39.96
C LYS A 58 18.13 22.64 40.97
N THR A 59 16.92 22.31 40.56
CA THR A 59 15.96 21.53 41.34
C THR A 59 16.08 20.07 40.92
N ILE A 60 16.74 19.27 41.75
CA ILE A 60 17.09 17.89 41.43
C ILE A 60 16.33 16.95 42.37
N PHE A 61 15.58 16.01 41.81
CA PHE A 61 15.07 14.84 42.52
C PHE A 61 16.06 13.70 42.35
N TYR A 62 16.71 13.27 43.44
CA TYR A 62 17.68 12.19 43.44
C TYR A 62 17.04 10.90 43.96
N ILE A 63 16.76 9.96 43.07
CA ILE A 63 16.14 8.67 43.40
C ILE A 63 17.23 7.70 43.88
N ALA A 64 17.12 7.22 45.11
CA ALA A 64 18.04 6.26 45.70
C ALA A 64 17.91 4.85 45.08
N ASN A 65 18.84 3.95 45.45
CA ASN A 65 18.83 2.56 44.97
C ASN A 65 17.53 1.86 45.39
N ASP A 66 17.05 0.96 44.53
CA ASP A 66 15.89 0.09 44.78
C ASP A 66 14.54 0.79 45.02
N VAL A 67 14.42 2.09 44.71
CA VAL A 67 13.15 2.83 44.77
C VAL A 67 12.38 2.67 43.46
N ASP A 68 11.05 2.50 43.49
CA ASP A 68 10.22 2.43 42.27
C ASP A 68 9.96 3.82 41.63
N GLY A 69 10.87 4.77 41.85
CA GLY A 69 10.85 6.12 41.31
C GLY A 69 9.65 6.98 41.72
N ILE A 70 9.25 7.86 40.81
CA ILE A 70 8.17 8.83 40.98
C ILE A 70 6.95 8.35 40.20
N TYR A 71 5.81 8.28 40.86
CA TYR A 71 4.53 7.96 40.26
C TYR A 71 3.64 9.19 40.22
N LEU A 72 3.29 9.64 39.02
CA LEU A 72 2.28 10.69 38.82
C LEU A 72 0.93 10.05 38.52
N ASP A 73 -0.14 10.56 39.11
CA ASP A 73 -1.48 10.27 38.59
C ASP A 73 -1.83 11.15 37.38
N MET A 74 -2.98 10.87 36.77
CA MET A 74 -3.49 11.60 35.60
C MET A 74 -3.79 13.09 35.84
N ASN A 75 -3.89 13.53 37.09
CA ASN A 75 -4.18 14.92 37.47
C ASN A 75 -2.92 15.66 37.95
N SER A 76 -1.79 14.97 38.01
CA SER A 76 -0.54 15.52 38.50
C SER A 76 0.31 16.12 37.38
N LYS A 77 1.09 17.15 37.71
CA LYS A 77 2.03 17.79 36.79
C LYS A 77 3.39 17.94 37.45
N LEU A 78 4.44 17.78 36.65
CA LEU A 78 5.83 17.96 37.07
C LEU A 78 6.54 18.84 36.04
N SER A 79 7.08 19.98 36.47
CA SER A 79 7.81 20.90 35.60
C SER A 79 9.08 21.43 36.25
N ASN A 80 10.05 21.84 35.42
CA ASN A 80 11.29 22.50 35.86
C ASN A 80 12.13 21.69 36.86
N ILE A 81 12.21 20.37 36.69
CA ILE A 81 12.90 19.46 37.62
C ILE A 81 13.83 18.52 36.84
N THR A 82 15.03 18.32 37.35
CA THR A 82 15.92 17.22 36.95
C THR A 82 15.63 16.00 37.81
N VAL A 83 15.34 14.85 37.20
CA VAL A 83 15.28 13.56 37.90
C VAL A 83 16.59 12.81 37.67
N LYS A 84 17.37 12.67 38.73
CA LYS A 84 18.63 11.91 38.72
C LYS A 84 18.42 10.60 39.45
N VAL A 85 18.89 9.50 38.86
CA VAL A 85 18.91 8.19 39.53
C VAL A 85 20.30 7.86 40.03
N CYS A 86 20.37 7.10 41.11
CA CYS A 86 21.61 6.56 41.64
C CYS A 86 22.34 5.62 40.66
N PRO A 87 23.66 5.44 40.80
CA PRO A 87 24.38 4.42 40.05
C PRO A 87 23.84 3.02 40.40
N ASN A 88 23.55 2.20 39.38
CA ASN A 88 22.98 0.84 39.47
C ASN A 88 21.45 0.79 39.68
N TYR A 89 20.75 1.89 39.44
CA TYR A 89 19.30 1.91 39.46
C TYR A 89 18.70 0.95 38.43
N THR A 90 17.95 -0.07 38.84
CA THR A 90 17.38 -1.08 37.91
C THR A 90 15.89 -0.89 37.62
N LYS A 91 15.26 0.09 38.28
CA LYS A 91 13.81 0.32 38.29
C LYS A 91 13.41 1.48 37.36
N LYS A 92 12.18 1.99 37.50
CA LYS A 92 11.58 3.04 36.66
C LYS A 92 11.74 4.40 37.33
N ALA A 93 12.43 5.35 36.70
CA ALA A 93 12.69 6.66 37.31
C ALA A 93 11.42 7.50 37.43
N LEU A 94 10.64 7.55 36.34
CA LEU A 94 9.34 8.22 36.29
C LEU A 94 8.30 7.27 35.71
N SER A 95 7.20 7.11 36.43
CA SER A 95 6.04 6.34 36.01
C SER A 95 4.78 7.19 36.13
N VAL A 96 3.84 6.97 35.24
CA VAL A 96 2.49 7.51 35.37
C VAL A 96 1.55 6.34 35.61
N ILE A 97 0.69 6.43 36.63
CA ILE A 97 -0.36 5.46 36.91
C ILE A 97 -1.71 6.12 36.63
N GLY A 98 -2.53 5.49 35.79
CA GLY A 98 -3.95 5.83 35.70
C GLY A 98 -4.73 5.21 36.86
N ALA A 99 -5.63 5.96 37.49
CA ALA A 99 -6.65 5.38 38.37
C ALA A 99 -7.63 4.52 37.54
N GLN A 100 -8.32 3.56 38.17
CA GLN A 100 -9.42 2.82 37.53
C GLN A 100 -10.45 3.79 36.93
N LEU A 101 -10.53 3.83 35.60
CA LEU A 101 -11.37 4.78 34.87
C LEU A 101 -12.78 4.22 34.69
N SER A 102 -13.63 4.36 35.72
CA SER A 102 -15.03 3.92 35.63
C SER A 102 -15.92 4.80 34.73
N GLN A 103 -15.45 5.96 34.24
CA GLN A 103 -16.20 6.86 33.33
C GLN A 103 -15.58 7.03 31.92
N LEU A 104 -16.40 7.34 30.92
CA LEU A 104 -16.05 7.49 29.50
C LEU A 104 -15.55 8.93 29.22
N ASN A 105 -14.58 9.09 28.30
CA ASN A 105 -13.99 10.36 27.83
C ASN A 105 -13.10 11.13 28.82
N VAL A 106 -12.11 10.46 29.41
CA VAL A 106 -11.08 11.13 30.20
C VAL A 106 -9.88 11.48 29.32
N GLN A 107 -9.66 12.78 29.11
CA GLN A 107 -8.43 13.29 28.51
C GLN A 107 -7.32 13.24 29.57
N VAL A 108 -6.28 12.45 29.33
CA VAL A 108 -5.15 12.31 30.26
C VAL A 108 -4.10 13.36 29.91
N ASN A 109 -4.24 14.56 30.48
CA ASN A 109 -3.29 15.65 30.28
C ASN A 109 -2.11 15.56 31.25
N ILE A 110 -1.26 14.56 31.09
CA ILE A 110 0.02 14.56 31.79
C ILE A 110 0.91 15.58 31.09
N LYS A 111 1.32 16.63 31.80
CA LYS A 111 2.31 17.60 31.33
C LYS A 111 3.59 17.38 32.13
N ALA A 112 4.49 16.60 31.55
CA ALA A 112 5.90 16.69 31.86
C ALA A 112 6.49 17.76 30.93
N SER A 113 7.00 18.85 31.49
CA SER A 113 7.66 19.92 30.74
C SER A 113 9.01 20.21 31.37
N GLN A 114 10.08 20.26 30.57
CA GLN A 114 11.40 20.67 31.05
C GLN A 114 11.95 19.70 32.11
N ILE A 115 11.92 18.40 31.78
CA ILE A 115 12.43 17.34 32.64
C ILE A 115 13.71 16.77 32.05
N ASP A 116 14.79 16.81 32.81
CA ASP A 116 16.03 16.08 32.52
C ASP A 116 16.06 14.77 33.30
N ILE A 117 16.16 13.64 32.61
CA ILE A 117 16.35 12.34 33.23
C ILE A 117 17.78 11.89 32.94
N ILE A 118 18.59 11.81 33.99
CA ILE A 118 20.04 11.52 33.86
C ILE A 118 20.35 10.21 34.58
N ASN A 119 20.85 9.23 33.83
CA ASN A 119 21.45 8.01 34.37
C ASN A 119 22.90 7.90 33.91
N THR A 120 23.77 7.42 34.79
CA THR A 120 25.20 7.31 34.52
C THR A 120 25.66 5.88 34.29
N ASN A 121 24.73 4.91 34.21
CA ASN A 121 25.05 3.47 34.22
C ASN A 121 24.33 2.68 33.10
N THR A 122 24.90 1.55 32.67
CA THR A 122 24.58 0.79 31.46
C THR A 122 23.46 -0.25 31.60
N SER A 123 22.93 -0.50 32.80
CA SER A 123 22.15 -1.72 33.09
C SER A 123 20.65 -1.50 33.33
N VAL A 124 20.10 -0.33 32.96
CA VAL A 124 18.74 0.06 33.37
C VAL A 124 17.70 -0.32 32.33
N THR A 125 16.56 -0.83 32.79
CA THR A 125 15.44 -1.25 31.92
C THR A 125 14.81 -0.05 31.21
N SER A 126 14.25 0.96 31.90
CA SER A 126 13.57 2.09 31.21
C SER A 126 13.66 3.43 31.95
N CYS A 127 13.78 4.56 31.26
CA CYS A 127 13.85 5.88 31.90
C CYS A 127 12.48 6.51 32.22
N VAL A 128 11.55 6.46 31.26
CA VAL A 128 10.16 6.88 31.44
C VAL A 128 9.29 5.67 31.13
N ALA A 129 8.52 5.22 32.11
CA ALA A 129 7.61 4.09 31.93
C ALA A 129 6.16 4.55 32.09
N LEU A 130 5.39 4.60 31.01
CA LEU A 130 3.94 4.73 31.14
C LEU A 130 3.37 3.35 31.43
N ASN A 131 2.90 3.14 32.66
CA ASN A 131 2.20 1.92 33.05
C ASN A 131 0.72 2.20 33.06
N LEU A 132 0.06 1.74 32.01
CA LEU A 132 -1.37 1.87 31.86
C LEU A 132 -1.99 0.56 32.33
N GLU A 133 -2.39 0.55 33.61
CA GLU A 133 -3.23 -0.49 34.16
C GLU A 133 -4.68 -0.18 33.77
N SER A 134 -5.25 -1.02 32.92
CA SER A 134 -6.69 -0.95 32.60
C SER A 134 -7.39 -2.17 33.17
N ASP A 135 -8.48 -1.90 33.89
CA ASP A 135 -9.48 -2.86 34.36
C ASP A 135 -10.72 -2.89 33.45
N THR A 136 -10.81 -1.96 32.49
CA THR A 136 -11.97 -1.76 31.62
C THR A 136 -11.58 -1.72 30.13
N ASN A 137 -12.56 -1.99 29.24
CA ASN A 137 -12.45 -1.90 27.77
C ASN A 137 -12.19 -0.49 27.21
N LYS A 138 -11.63 0.41 28.03
CA LYS A 138 -11.51 1.83 27.71
C LYS A 138 -10.09 2.15 27.29
N GLY A 139 -9.97 3.03 26.31
CA GLY A 139 -8.69 3.55 25.89
C GLY A 139 -8.41 4.94 26.45
N TYR A 140 -7.19 5.39 26.20
CA TYR A 140 -6.64 6.63 26.71
C TYR A 140 -6.68 7.71 25.63
N TYR A 141 -7.19 8.89 25.98
CA TYR A 141 -7.27 10.04 25.08
C TYR A 141 -6.19 11.06 25.45
N GLY A 142 -5.09 11.08 24.67
CA GLY A 142 -4.01 12.05 24.83
C GLY A 142 -2.95 11.63 25.85
N LEU A 143 -1.69 11.62 25.43
CA LEU A 143 -0.48 11.67 26.25
C LEU A 143 0.38 12.77 25.64
N ILE A 144 0.87 13.72 26.42
CA ILE A 144 1.62 14.87 25.90
C ILE A 144 2.96 14.97 26.64
N PHE A 145 4.04 14.67 25.96
CA PHE A 145 5.40 14.88 26.46
C PHE A 145 5.92 16.18 25.85
N ASN A 146 6.26 17.17 26.68
CA ASN A 146 6.80 18.44 26.22
C ASN A 146 8.21 18.63 26.77
N GLU A 147 9.18 19.04 25.95
CA GLU A 147 10.49 19.50 26.41
C GLU A 147 11.19 18.51 27.37
N ILE A 148 11.10 17.20 27.07
CA ILE A 148 11.73 16.14 27.86
C ILE A 148 13.10 15.86 27.29
N GLN A 149 14.11 15.80 28.14
CA GLN A 149 15.45 15.39 27.75
C GLN A 149 15.88 14.19 28.60
N ILE A 150 16.17 13.10 27.91
CA ILE A 150 16.66 11.86 28.49
C ILE A 150 18.12 11.77 28.11
N SER A 151 18.99 11.56 29.09
CA SER A 151 20.43 11.38 28.87
C SER A 151 20.98 10.23 29.73
N GLY A 152 22.06 9.61 29.25
CA GLY A 152 22.62 8.41 29.88
C GLY A 152 22.36 7.14 29.09
N VAL A 153 22.95 6.03 29.50
CA VAL A 153 22.79 4.73 28.81
C VAL A 153 21.54 4.02 29.32
N TRP A 154 20.51 3.87 28.49
CA TRP A 154 19.25 3.22 28.85
C TRP A 154 18.93 2.05 27.92
N ASN A 155 18.28 0.99 28.41
CA ASN A 155 17.68 0.01 27.49
C ASN A 155 16.48 0.62 26.75
N TYR A 156 15.57 1.28 27.47
CA TYR A 156 14.45 2.01 26.87
C TYR A 156 14.47 3.49 27.29
N GLY A 157 14.40 4.40 26.31
CA GLY A 157 14.08 5.80 26.56
C GLY A 157 12.66 5.90 27.09
N ILE A 158 11.67 5.98 26.21
CA ILE A 158 10.27 5.95 26.61
C ILE A 158 9.75 4.53 26.43
N LEU A 159 9.40 3.88 27.55
CA LEU A 159 8.71 2.60 27.57
C LEU A 159 7.22 2.84 27.85
N ASN A 160 6.37 2.40 26.94
CA ASN A 160 4.93 2.31 27.19
C ASN A 160 4.61 0.85 27.47
N ASN A 161 4.36 0.53 28.74
CA ASN A 161 4.02 -0.82 29.17
C ASN A 161 2.53 -0.90 29.52
N TYR A 162 1.81 -1.75 28.80
CA TYR A 162 0.39 -1.99 29.07
C TYR A 162 0.25 -3.23 29.93
N ILE A 163 -0.40 -3.06 31.08
CA ILE A 163 -0.70 -4.13 32.01
C ILE A 163 -2.22 -4.32 31.98
N LEU A 164 -2.69 -5.38 31.33
CA LEU A 164 -4.09 -5.77 31.39
C LEU A 164 -4.31 -6.65 32.61
N THR A 165 -5.33 -6.31 33.40
CA THR A 165 -5.72 -7.10 34.58
C THR A 165 -6.85 -8.09 34.28
N ALA A 166 -7.54 -7.97 33.14
CA ALA A 166 -8.66 -8.83 32.75
C ALA A 166 -8.53 -9.39 31.32
N VAL A 167 -8.81 -10.69 31.16
CA VAL A 167 -8.78 -11.42 29.88
C VAL A 167 -9.89 -10.92 28.95
N GLY A 168 -9.56 -10.63 27.69
CA GLY A 168 -10.52 -10.25 26.65
C GLY A 168 -10.69 -8.75 26.41
N GLN A 169 -9.96 -7.90 27.12
CA GLN A 169 -10.03 -6.45 26.93
C GLN A 169 -9.00 -5.94 25.91
N LYS A 170 -9.37 -4.88 25.17
CA LYS A 170 -8.53 -4.26 24.13
C LYS A 170 -8.28 -2.78 24.44
N PRO A 171 -7.15 -2.44 25.10
CA PRO A 171 -6.77 -1.03 25.28
C PRO A 171 -6.55 -0.37 23.92
N TRP A 172 -6.84 0.93 23.84
CA TRP A 172 -6.46 1.77 22.72
C TRP A 172 -5.86 3.09 23.22
N ILE A 173 -4.97 3.72 22.45
CA ILE A 173 -4.53 5.10 22.68
C ILE A 173 -4.87 5.91 21.44
N HIS A 174 -5.60 7.01 21.65
CA HIS A 174 -6.02 7.87 20.54
C HIS A 174 -4.96 8.90 20.13
N LYS A 175 -4.13 9.36 21.07
CA LYS A 175 -3.11 10.38 20.78
C LYS A 175 -1.95 10.29 21.76
N VAL A 176 -0.73 10.16 21.25
CA VAL A 176 0.50 10.51 21.97
C VAL A 176 1.18 11.62 21.18
N SER A 177 1.44 12.74 21.84
CA SER A 177 2.15 13.90 21.31
C SER A 177 3.48 14.01 22.04
N MET A 178 4.56 14.12 21.28
CA MET A 178 5.91 14.34 21.79
C MET A 178 6.39 15.64 21.16
N ASN A 179 6.45 16.71 21.94
CA ASN A 179 6.89 18.03 21.50
C ASN A 179 8.24 18.31 22.15
N ASN A 180 9.30 18.49 21.35
CA ASN A 180 10.65 18.78 21.85
C ASN A 180 11.17 17.70 22.82
N VAL A 181 11.02 16.41 22.46
CA VAL A 181 11.62 15.31 23.24
C VAL A 181 13.01 14.97 22.68
N PHE A 182 14.02 14.97 23.54
CA PHE A 182 15.43 14.70 23.26
C PHE A 182 15.83 13.40 23.97
N ILE A 183 16.37 12.41 23.25
CA ILE A 183 16.84 11.14 23.84
C ILE A 183 18.29 10.92 23.45
N HIS A 184 19.19 11.06 24.40
CA HIS A 184 20.63 10.89 24.24
C HIS A 184 21.05 9.54 24.85
N SER A 185 21.38 8.57 23.99
CA SER A 185 21.93 7.24 24.32
C SER A 185 20.95 6.19 24.91
N ALA A 186 19.95 5.77 24.15
CA ALA A 186 19.11 4.61 24.51
C ALA A 186 19.28 3.44 23.53
N LYS A 187 19.23 2.19 24.00
CA LYS A 187 19.18 1.00 23.13
C LYS A 187 17.93 1.01 22.25
N TYR A 188 16.80 1.40 22.85
CA TYR A 188 15.51 1.62 22.21
C TYR A 188 14.96 3.01 22.60
N ALA A 189 14.74 3.90 21.63
CA ALA A 189 14.28 5.26 21.95
C ALA A 189 12.81 5.27 22.42
N ILE A 190 11.92 4.59 21.69
CA ILE A 190 10.52 4.42 22.07
C ILE A 190 10.13 2.94 21.89
N CYS A 191 9.63 2.33 22.96
CA CYS A 191 9.18 0.94 22.94
C CYS A 191 7.75 0.81 23.47
N PHE A 192 6.94 0.03 22.76
CA PHE A 192 5.60 -0.36 23.19
C PHE A 192 5.62 -1.86 23.49
N MET A 193 5.40 -2.20 24.76
CA MET A 193 5.36 -3.58 25.22
C MET A 193 4.00 -3.93 25.82
N TYR A 194 3.61 -5.16 25.56
CA TYR A 194 2.46 -5.79 26.20
C TYR A 194 2.92 -6.81 27.22
N THR A 195 2.49 -6.66 28.47
CA THR A 195 2.70 -7.66 29.51
C THR A 195 1.35 -8.14 30.04
N ASP A 196 1.05 -9.42 29.80
CA ASP A 196 -0.03 -10.14 30.49
C ASP A 196 0.45 -10.45 31.91
N ASN A 197 -0.13 -9.80 32.92
CA ASN A 197 0.22 -9.99 34.32
C ASN A 197 -0.56 -11.14 34.99
N THR A 198 -1.20 -12.03 34.22
CA THR A 198 -1.87 -13.20 34.80
C THR A 198 -0.89 -14.02 35.66
N PRO A 199 -1.09 -14.15 36.99
CA PRO A 199 -0.16 -14.86 37.86
C PRO A 199 0.04 -16.30 37.39
N GLY A 200 1.30 -16.72 37.21
CA GLY A 200 1.66 -18.11 36.86
C GLY A 200 1.77 -18.44 35.37
N LYS A 201 1.61 -17.48 34.44
CA LYS A 201 1.89 -17.68 33.01
C LYS A 201 3.27 -17.14 32.62
N THR A 202 4.14 -18.04 32.16
CA THR A 202 5.34 -17.66 31.39
C THR A 202 4.88 -17.03 30.08
N ILE A 203 5.34 -15.81 29.78
CA ILE A 203 4.95 -15.07 28.57
C ILE A 203 5.46 -15.85 27.34
N VAL A 204 4.53 -16.48 26.61
CA VAL A 204 4.82 -17.09 25.30
C VAL A 204 4.25 -16.19 24.21
N PRO A 205 5.06 -15.60 23.31
CA PRO A 205 4.62 -14.59 22.32
C PRO A 205 3.57 -15.03 21.29
N SER A 206 3.16 -16.30 21.24
CA SER A 206 2.50 -16.89 20.07
C SER A 206 0.97 -16.90 20.08
N THR A 207 0.28 -16.47 21.15
CA THR A 207 -1.19 -16.64 21.27
C THR A 207 -1.94 -15.41 21.80
N VAL A 208 -1.32 -14.23 21.79
CA VAL A 208 -1.95 -13.01 22.34
C VAL A 208 -2.86 -12.36 21.29
N TRP A 209 -4.06 -11.98 21.71
CA TRP A 209 -5.03 -11.26 20.88
C TRP A 209 -4.47 -9.86 20.52
N PRO A 210 -4.42 -9.49 19.23
CA PRO A 210 -3.72 -8.28 18.80
C PRO A 210 -4.51 -6.99 19.12
N PHE A 211 -3.80 -5.94 19.56
CA PHE A 211 -4.33 -4.61 19.89
C PHE A 211 -4.95 -3.89 18.69
N ASN A 212 -6.20 -3.44 18.75
CA ASN A 212 -6.93 -2.99 17.56
C ASN A 212 -6.35 -1.72 16.87
N HIS A 213 -6.00 -0.62 17.56
CA HIS A 213 -5.53 0.62 16.92
C HIS A 213 -4.66 1.50 17.84
N HIS A 214 -3.53 1.99 17.32
CA HIS A 214 -2.77 3.11 17.88
C HIS A 214 -2.76 4.27 16.88
N MET A 215 -3.13 5.48 17.30
CA MET A 215 -2.97 6.70 16.51
C MET A 215 -2.00 7.65 17.22
N TYR A 216 -0.93 7.99 16.52
CA TYR A 216 0.08 8.96 16.92
C TYR A 216 -0.05 10.16 15.99
N ASN A 217 -0.19 11.36 16.56
CA ASN A 217 -0.29 12.60 15.78
C ASN A 217 0.67 13.64 16.40
N ASN A 218 1.54 14.22 15.58
CA ASN A 218 2.57 15.18 15.97
C ASN A 218 3.61 14.59 16.93
N VAL A 219 4.23 13.47 16.56
CA VAL A 219 5.43 12.97 17.27
C VAL A 219 6.64 13.67 16.66
N SER A 220 7.09 14.77 17.27
CA SER A 220 8.34 15.44 16.92
C SER A 220 9.43 15.02 17.92
N ALA A 221 10.29 14.10 17.49
CA ALA A 221 11.55 13.85 18.18
C ALA A 221 12.61 14.70 17.48
N GLN A 222 13.13 15.72 18.17
CA GLN A 222 13.98 16.75 17.56
C GLN A 222 15.47 16.39 17.56
N TYR A 223 15.90 15.45 18.41
CA TYR A 223 17.31 15.06 18.48
C TYR A 223 17.46 13.70 19.17
N ILE A 224 17.97 12.72 18.43
CA ILE A 224 18.26 11.38 18.95
C ILE A 224 19.69 11.02 18.54
N ASP A 225 20.56 10.92 19.54
CA ASP A 225 21.99 10.62 19.34
C ASP A 225 22.39 9.36 20.11
N ASN A 226 23.30 8.58 19.54
CA ASN A 226 23.86 7.35 20.13
C ASN A 226 22.85 6.25 20.50
N VAL A 227 21.79 6.06 19.70
CA VAL A 227 20.91 4.88 19.85
C VAL A 227 21.60 3.63 19.32
N SER A 228 21.77 2.60 20.15
CA SER A 228 22.65 1.47 19.79
C SER A 228 21.96 0.35 18.99
N GLU A 229 20.63 0.26 19.02
CA GLU A 229 19.92 -0.80 18.29
C GLU A 229 18.76 -0.32 17.41
N ARG A 230 17.72 0.31 17.97
CA ARG A 230 16.48 0.63 17.21
C ARG A 230 15.81 1.92 17.68
N PHE A 231 15.25 2.68 16.75
CA PHE A 231 14.52 3.90 17.05
C PHE A 231 13.11 3.60 17.59
N PHE A 232 12.35 2.75 16.89
CA PHE A 232 10.99 2.38 17.27
C PHE A 232 10.80 0.86 17.29
N VAL A 233 10.21 0.36 18.38
CA VAL A 233 9.84 -1.05 18.52
C VAL A 233 8.38 -1.16 18.94
N ALA A 234 7.58 -1.84 18.11
CA ALA A 234 6.24 -2.29 18.46
C ALA A 234 6.19 -3.82 18.43
N GLU A 235 5.94 -4.41 19.59
CA GLU A 235 5.74 -5.86 19.71
C GLU A 235 4.26 -6.16 19.98
N ASN A 236 3.69 -7.10 19.21
CA ASN A 236 2.31 -7.59 19.33
C ASN A 236 1.19 -6.54 19.12
N VAL A 237 1.39 -5.54 18.26
CA VAL A 237 0.39 -4.49 17.95
C VAL A 237 -0.36 -4.82 16.65
N LYS A 238 -1.71 -4.75 16.55
CA LYS A 238 -2.43 -5.03 15.27
C LYS A 238 -2.25 -3.90 14.26
N GLN A 239 -2.35 -2.65 14.71
CA GLN A 239 -2.23 -1.47 13.87
C GLN A 239 -1.58 -0.31 14.63
N SER A 240 -0.51 0.25 14.05
CA SER A 240 0.08 1.52 14.48
C SER A 240 0.00 2.53 13.35
N SER A 241 -0.53 3.71 13.63
CA SER A 241 -0.60 4.84 12.69
C SER A 241 0.23 6.01 13.20
N PHE A 242 1.25 6.38 12.44
CA PHE A 242 2.12 7.52 12.69
C PHE A 242 1.72 8.65 11.75
N ASP A 243 1.23 9.75 12.30
CA ASP A 243 0.85 10.95 11.57
C ASP A 243 1.69 12.14 12.04
N ASN A 244 2.17 12.96 11.10
CA ASN A 244 3.08 14.09 11.36
C ASN A 244 4.30 13.72 12.23
N CYS A 245 4.88 12.54 12.00
CA CYS A 245 6.10 12.14 12.70
C CYS A 245 7.32 12.73 11.98
N ASN A 246 8.06 13.61 12.65
CA ASN A 246 9.20 14.30 12.06
C ASN A 246 10.45 14.01 12.90
N PRO A 247 11.28 13.03 12.49
CA PRO A 247 12.62 12.88 13.04
C PRO A 247 13.47 14.01 12.46
N TYR A 248 13.59 15.12 13.18
CA TYR A 248 14.56 16.14 12.82
C TYR A 248 15.95 15.63 13.25
N ASP A 249 16.92 15.81 12.35
CA ASP A 249 18.37 15.76 12.58
C ASP A 249 19.12 14.40 12.43
N TYR A 250 20.39 14.53 12.03
CA TYR A 250 21.34 13.51 11.54
C TYR A 250 21.31 12.15 12.28
N PHE A 251 20.79 11.10 11.65
CA PHE A 251 21.19 9.73 12.00
C PHE A 251 22.65 9.51 11.61
N ARG A 252 23.59 9.74 12.54
CA ARG A 252 25.03 9.48 12.30
C ARG A 252 25.41 7.98 12.38
N SER A 253 24.43 7.08 12.48
CA SER A 253 24.67 5.65 12.72
C SER A 253 23.85 4.75 11.80
N THR A 254 24.35 3.55 11.53
CA THR A 254 23.75 2.47 10.70
C THR A 254 22.52 1.81 11.35
N VAL A 255 21.74 2.56 12.13
CA VAL A 255 20.72 2.03 13.04
C VAL A 255 19.41 1.78 12.31
N LYS A 256 18.78 0.64 12.61
CA LYS A 256 17.50 0.22 12.01
C LYS A 256 16.36 1.09 12.54
N THR A 257 15.57 1.66 11.65
CA THR A 257 14.58 2.69 12.00
C THR A 257 13.28 2.12 12.60
N TYR A 258 12.81 0.96 12.13
CA TYR A 258 11.55 0.37 12.60
C TYR A 258 11.66 -1.15 12.75
N TYR A 259 11.10 -1.71 13.83
CA TYR A 259 10.92 -3.14 13.99
C TYR A 259 9.49 -3.46 14.42
N LEU A 260 8.83 -4.31 13.63
CA LEU A 260 7.49 -4.83 13.85
C LEU A 260 7.56 -6.35 14.00
N THR A 261 6.87 -6.91 14.99
CA THR A 261 6.70 -8.36 15.12
C THR A 261 5.46 -8.86 14.36
N ASN A 262 5.25 -10.19 14.32
CA ASN A 262 4.12 -10.83 13.62
C ASN A 262 2.76 -10.17 13.92
N ASN A 263 1.92 -10.01 12.88
CA ASN A 263 0.55 -9.46 12.91
C ASN A 263 0.41 -7.94 13.12
N SER A 264 1.45 -7.15 12.82
CA SER A 264 1.40 -5.68 12.90
C SER A 264 1.23 -4.99 11.54
N ASN A 265 0.20 -4.14 11.43
CA ASN A 265 0.03 -3.18 10.35
C ASN A 265 0.65 -1.83 10.75
N LEU A 266 1.46 -1.25 9.88
CA LEU A 266 2.09 0.06 10.07
C LEU A 266 1.61 1.03 9.01
N LYS A 267 0.98 2.13 9.42
CA LYS A 267 0.65 3.27 8.56
C LYS A 267 1.56 4.43 8.94
N ILE A 268 2.36 4.94 8.01
CA ILE A 268 3.18 6.13 8.20
C ILE A 268 2.67 7.21 7.24
N SER A 269 2.32 8.36 7.79
CA SER A 269 2.03 9.60 7.07
C SER A 269 3.16 10.57 7.38
N LEU A 270 4.01 10.81 6.37
CA LEU A 270 5.15 11.73 6.45
C LEU A 270 4.75 13.05 5.79
N ASN A 271 4.75 14.14 6.56
CA ASN A 271 4.55 15.49 6.03
C ASN A 271 5.88 16.27 6.15
N GLY A 272 6.55 16.54 5.02
CA GLY A 272 7.78 17.36 4.97
C GLY A 272 8.65 17.16 3.73
N VAL A 273 9.52 18.13 3.44
CA VAL A 273 10.60 18.07 2.43
C VAL A 273 11.86 17.54 3.11
N TYR A 274 12.54 16.56 2.52
CA TYR A 274 13.72 15.90 3.10
C TYR A 274 14.98 16.11 2.25
N GLU A 275 16.09 16.47 2.87
CA GLU A 275 17.44 16.28 2.33
C GLU A 275 18.08 15.09 3.04
N LEU A 276 18.10 13.91 2.39
CA LEU A 276 18.85 12.76 2.87
C LEU A 276 20.28 12.84 2.35
N ASN A 277 21.21 13.34 3.18
CA ASN A 277 22.64 13.25 2.89
C ASN A 277 23.21 11.94 3.47
N ASN A 278 23.58 11.00 2.60
CA ASN A 278 24.49 9.86 2.84
C ASN A 278 24.11 8.76 3.87
N ALA A 279 22.83 8.48 4.13
CA ALA A 279 22.45 7.33 4.99
C ALA A 279 21.58 6.29 4.25
N GLU A 280 22.06 5.04 4.16
CA GLU A 280 21.25 3.90 3.74
C GLU A 280 20.20 3.58 4.83
N SER A 281 18.97 4.04 4.63
CA SER A 281 17.86 3.72 5.54
C SER A 281 17.14 2.47 5.01
N PHE A 282 17.22 1.34 5.73
CA PHE A 282 16.52 0.10 5.37
C PHE A 282 15.27 -0.09 6.24
N ILE A 283 14.12 -0.38 5.61
CA ILE A 283 12.95 -0.95 6.28
C ILE A 283 13.06 -2.48 6.14
N GLU A 284 13.36 -3.18 7.22
CA GLU A 284 13.51 -4.64 7.23
C GLU A 284 12.27 -5.31 7.84
N PHE A 285 11.52 -6.07 7.02
CA PHE A 285 10.44 -6.92 7.50
C PHE A 285 10.99 -8.34 7.74
N LYS A 286 11.05 -8.80 8.99
CA LYS A 286 11.40 -10.20 9.31
C LYS A 286 10.17 -10.97 9.78
N SER A 287 9.87 -12.09 9.11
CA SER A 287 9.06 -13.15 9.71
C SER A 287 10.00 -14.12 10.43
N ASN A 288 9.65 -14.52 11.66
CA ASN A 288 10.43 -15.49 12.44
C ASN A 288 10.25 -16.93 11.88
N GLY A 289 10.75 -17.19 10.66
CA GLY A 289 10.97 -18.53 10.14
C GLY A 289 9.71 -19.37 9.86
N LYS A 290 8.53 -18.76 9.70
CA LYS A 290 7.31 -19.45 9.26
C LYS A 290 6.85 -18.87 7.92
N SER A 291 6.63 -19.76 6.95
CA SER A 291 6.10 -19.45 5.61
C SER A 291 4.84 -18.58 5.66
N PHE A 292 4.75 -17.61 4.75
CA PHE A 292 3.58 -16.74 4.57
C PHE A 292 2.31 -17.59 4.35
N GLY A 293 1.46 -17.69 5.38
CA GLY A 293 0.18 -18.41 5.32
C GLY A 293 -0.94 -17.54 4.76
N LYS A 294 -1.96 -18.19 4.18
CA LYS A 294 -3.11 -17.67 3.41
C LYS A 294 -4.02 -16.62 4.08
N ASN A 295 -3.69 -16.10 5.27
CA ASN A 295 -4.57 -15.18 6.03
C ASN A 295 -3.96 -13.78 6.17
N PHE A 296 -3.48 -13.22 5.07
CA PHE A 296 -3.15 -11.79 4.98
C PHE A 296 -4.35 -11.04 4.43
N GLU A 297 -5.17 -10.48 5.34
CA GLU A 297 -6.10 -9.41 4.98
C GLU A 297 -5.34 -8.08 5.07
N GLU A 298 -5.15 -7.44 3.92
CA GLU A 298 -4.81 -6.01 3.73
C GLU A 298 -3.58 -5.46 4.48
N CYS A 299 -2.40 -5.64 3.90
CA CYS A 299 -1.30 -4.69 4.07
C CYS A 299 -1.37 -3.62 2.99
N ILE A 300 -1.80 -2.41 3.35
CA ILE A 300 -1.76 -1.24 2.46
C ILE A 300 -0.49 -0.45 2.76
N VAL A 301 0.53 -0.59 1.91
CA VAL A 301 1.73 0.25 1.94
C VAL A 301 1.43 1.51 1.12
N HIS A 302 1.41 2.67 1.78
CA HIS A 302 1.40 3.96 1.09
C HIS A 302 2.83 4.33 0.70
N TYR A 303 3.02 4.81 -0.53
CA TYR A 303 4.29 5.01 -1.22
C TYR A 303 5.32 5.87 -0.45
N LEU A 304 6.58 5.44 -0.49
CA LEU A 304 7.76 6.28 -0.26
C LEU A 304 8.19 6.85 -1.62
N ASN A 305 8.23 8.17 -1.74
CA ASN A 305 8.73 8.85 -2.93
C ASN A 305 10.18 9.31 -2.66
N PHE A 306 11.10 8.97 -3.55
CA PHE A 306 12.44 9.55 -3.58
C PHE A 306 12.49 10.53 -4.75
N ASP A 307 12.76 11.80 -4.46
CA ASP A 307 12.97 12.80 -5.50
C ASP A 307 14.38 13.38 -5.41
N TYR A 308 15.02 13.51 -6.56
CA TYR A 308 16.35 14.08 -6.73
C TYR A 308 16.26 15.18 -7.79
N GLY A 309 15.80 16.37 -7.39
CA GLY A 309 15.83 17.55 -8.25
C GLY A 309 14.69 18.53 -7.99
N ARG A 310 15.04 19.82 -7.99
CA ARG A 310 14.13 20.94 -7.73
C ARG A 310 13.03 21.05 -8.80
N GLN A 311 11.84 20.50 -8.56
CA GLN A 311 10.56 21.10 -8.96
C GLN A 311 9.38 20.37 -8.30
N ASN A 312 8.49 21.15 -7.67
CA ASN A 312 7.39 20.65 -6.84
C ASN A 312 6.30 19.97 -7.66
N ALA A 313 5.97 18.71 -7.33
CA ALA A 313 4.66 18.13 -7.61
C ALA A 313 4.01 17.71 -6.28
N LEU A 314 2.90 18.36 -5.95
CA LEU A 314 2.10 18.06 -4.76
C LEU A 314 1.06 17.00 -5.14
N PHE A 315 1.08 15.84 -4.49
CA PHE A 315 0.03 14.83 -4.60
C PHE A 315 -0.67 14.70 -3.23
N GLU A 316 -1.92 15.18 -3.16
CA GLU A 316 -2.81 14.89 -2.02
C GLU A 316 -3.61 13.62 -2.33
N GLY A 317 -3.39 12.57 -1.53
CA GLY A 317 -4.22 11.38 -1.52
C GLY A 317 -5.10 11.38 -0.27
N HIS A 318 -6.41 11.56 -0.45
CA HIS A 318 -7.39 11.35 0.62
C HIS A 318 -7.77 9.87 0.73
N VAL A 319 -7.88 9.36 1.96
CA VAL A 319 -8.39 8.01 2.26
C VAL A 319 -9.67 8.17 3.09
N PHE A 320 -10.79 7.65 2.58
CA PHE A 320 -12.05 7.57 3.30
C PHE A 320 -12.09 6.30 4.16
N SER A 321 -12.56 6.43 5.39
CA SER A 321 -12.92 5.31 6.27
C SER A 321 -14.12 4.54 5.72
N ASN A 322 -14.30 3.29 6.14
CA ASN A 322 -15.46 2.47 5.75
C ASN A 322 -16.81 3.16 6.11
N SER A 323 -16.84 3.94 7.20
CA SER A 323 -18.03 4.74 7.56
C SER A 323 -18.26 5.92 6.63
N GLU A 324 -17.22 6.59 6.15
CA GLU A 324 -17.35 7.65 5.14
C GLU A 324 -17.76 7.08 3.78
N LEU A 325 -17.29 5.87 3.45
CA LEU A 325 -17.73 5.11 2.27
C LEU A 325 -19.21 4.70 2.35
N ASP A 326 -19.71 4.37 3.54
CA ASP A 326 -21.11 4.02 3.75
C ASP A 326 -22.03 5.26 3.78
N ASP A 327 -21.57 6.40 4.29
CA ASP A 327 -22.29 7.69 4.17
C ASP A 327 -22.36 8.18 2.71
N MET A 328 -21.28 7.98 1.94
CA MET A 328 -21.24 8.35 0.51
C MET A 328 -22.17 7.47 -0.36
N LYS A 329 -22.44 6.22 0.04
CA LYS A 329 -23.41 5.35 -0.64
C LYS A 329 -24.85 5.80 -0.43
N ASN A 330 -25.14 6.41 0.72
CA ASN A 330 -26.51 6.70 1.14
C ASN A 330 -26.97 8.14 0.81
N ASN A 331 -26.04 9.09 0.61
CA ASN A 331 -26.35 10.50 0.39
C ASN A 331 -25.70 11.06 -0.89
N ASN A 332 -26.31 10.76 -2.04
CA ASN A 332 -26.14 11.42 -3.35
C ASN A 332 -24.82 11.16 -4.14
N PRO A 333 -24.81 10.20 -5.08
CA PRO A 333 -23.58 9.70 -5.75
C PRO A 333 -23.00 10.58 -6.88
N GLN A 334 -23.43 11.84 -7.04
CA GLN A 334 -23.09 12.66 -8.23
C GLN A 334 -21.93 13.65 -8.07
N GLN A 335 -21.17 13.64 -6.97
CA GLN A 335 -20.08 14.61 -6.79
C GLN A 335 -18.74 13.96 -6.44
N LEU A 336 -18.00 13.54 -7.47
CA LEU A 336 -16.59 13.89 -7.76
C LEU A 336 -15.98 12.81 -8.66
N VAL A 337 -15.94 13.06 -9.96
CA VAL A 337 -14.95 12.44 -10.85
C VAL A 337 -14.24 13.58 -11.55
N ARG A 338 -13.13 14.07 -10.97
CA ARG A 338 -12.19 14.94 -11.69
C ARG A 338 -11.13 14.06 -12.34
N PHE A 339 -11.24 13.86 -13.64
CA PHE A 339 -10.13 13.37 -14.44
C PHE A 339 -9.14 14.52 -14.66
N PHE A 340 -7.87 14.32 -14.30
CA PHE A 340 -6.79 15.17 -14.79
C PHE A 340 -6.42 14.73 -16.21
N SER A 341 -7.09 15.25 -17.21
CA SER A 341 -6.63 15.20 -18.60
C SER A 341 -5.91 16.52 -18.91
N ASN A 342 -4.59 16.53 -18.82
CA ASN A 342 -3.65 17.33 -19.63
C ASN A 342 -2.30 17.46 -18.91
N LEU A 343 -1.39 16.53 -19.20
CA LEU A 343 0.04 16.76 -19.05
C LEU A 343 0.66 16.54 -20.43
N GLN A 344 0.86 17.62 -21.17
CA GLN A 344 1.74 17.62 -22.35
C GLN A 344 3.18 17.88 -21.89
N PRO A 345 4.17 17.06 -22.29
CA PRO A 345 5.56 17.38 -22.02
C PRO A 345 6.05 18.45 -23.01
N TYR A 346 6.43 19.63 -22.49
CA TYR A 346 7.24 20.59 -23.23
C TYR A 346 8.67 20.06 -23.32
N LEU A 347 9.10 19.72 -24.53
CA LEU A 347 10.48 19.31 -24.82
C LEU A 347 11.39 20.53 -24.86
N SER A 348 12.32 20.66 -23.90
CA SER A 348 13.53 21.45 -24.10
C SER A 348 14.70 20.51 -24.38
N SER A 349 15.35 20.75 -25.52
CA SER A 349 16.44 19.93 -26.03
C SER A 349 17.66 19.97 -25.13
N LYS A 350 18.27 18.79 -24.91
CA LYS A 350 19.57 18.53 -24.26
C LYS A 350 19.55 18.37 -22.72
N LYS A 351 19.04 17.22 -22.28
CA LYS A 351 19.72 16.28 -21.36
C LYS A 351 18.88 15.01 -21.28
N ARG A 352 19.53 13.84 -21.36
CA ARG A 352 18.86 12.53 -21.27
C ARG A 352 18.31 12.37 -19.85
N PHE A 353 17.00 12.48 -19.71
CA PHE A 353 16.27 12.08 -18.51
C PHE A 353 15.46 10.83 -18.83
N TRP A 354 15.46 9.88 -17.90
CA TRP A 354 14.71 8.64 -17.95
C TRP A 354 13.25 8.99 -17.67
N ASN A 355 12.42 8.97 -18.71
CA ASN A 355 11.01 9.32 -18.62
C ASN A 355 10.19 8.04 -18.51
N PHE A 356 9.39 7.91 -17.44
CA PHE A 356 8.27 6.98 -17.40
C PHE A 356 7.25 7.41 -18.46
N HIS A 357 7.11 6.64 -19.55
CA HIS A 357 5.99 6.83 -20.47
C HIS A 357 4.72 6.17 -19.89
N GLY A 358 3.63 6.94 -19.87
CA GLY A 358 2.42 6.65 -19.09
C GLY A 358 1.74 5.31 -19.38
N LEU A 359 1.12 4.76 -18.34
CA LEU A 359 0.09 3.72 -18.44
C LEU A 359 -1.10 4.26 -19.25
N SER A 360 -1.19 3.86 -20.52
CA SER A 360 -2.37 4.11 -21.36
C SER A 360 -3.35 2.96 -21.17
N MET A 361 -4.44 3.21 -20.44
CA MET A 361 -5.60 2.32 -20.43
C MET A 361 -6.51 2.70 -21.60
N THR A 362 -6.89 1.72 -22.44
CA THR A 362 -7.79 1.97 -23.57
C THR A 362 -9.14 2.54 -23.09
N PRO A 363 -9.73 3.53 -23.78
CA PRO A 363 -11.02 4.14 -23.40
C PRO A 363 -12.21 3.18 -23.34
N ASN A 364 -12.10 1.97 -23.89
CA ASN A 364 -13.21 1.02 -24.03
C ASN A 364 -13.24 -0.09 -22.98
N GLY A 365 -12.44 0.00 -21.92
CA GLY A 365 -12.65 -0.82 -20.72
C GLY A 365 -13.92 -0.37 -20.01
N LEU A 366 -15.08 -0.84 -20.47
CA LEU A 366 -16.37 -0.65 -19.79
C LEU A 366 -16.30 -1.26 -18.39
N VAL A 367 -15.88 -0.46 -17.42
CA VAL A 367 -16.21 -0.68 -16.01
C VAL A 367 -17.71 -0.45 -15.94
N ASN A 368 -18.46 -1.54 -15.83
CA ASN A 368 -19.91 -1.52 -15.75
C ASN A 368 -20.35 -0.49 -14.69
N SER A 369 -21.21 0.45 -15.08
CA SER A 369 -21.60 1.65 -14.32
C SER A 369 -22.28 1.37 -12.97
N ASN A 370 -22.46 0.11 -12.60
CA ASN A 370 -23.15 -0.31 -11.39
C ASN A 370 -22.21 -0.94 -10.33
N GLY A 371 -20.90 -0.98 -10.57
CA GLY A 371 -19.92 -1.41 -9.57
C GLY A 371 -18.70 -0.51 -9.60
N ALA A 372 -18.28 -0.02 -8.43
CA ALA A 372 -16.99 0.65 -8.29
C ALA A 372 -15.89 -0.30 -8.78
N GLY A 373 -15.35 -0.07 -9.98
CA GLY A 373 -14.22 -0.82 -10.49
C GLY A 373 -12.99 -0.46 -9.67
N SER A 374 -12.52 -1.40 -8.86
CA SER A 374 -11.22 -1.27 -8.19
C SER A 374 -10.12 -1.80 -9.10
N PHE A 375 -8.97 -1.15 -9.03
CA PHE A 375 -7.74 -1.56 -9.70
C PHE A 375 -6.67 -1.74 -8.64
N GLN A 376 -5.89 -2.82 -8.74
CA GLN A 376 -4.83 -3.12 -7.79
C GLN A 376 -3.49 -3.12 -8.51
N LEU A 377 -2.53 -2.37 -7.98
CA LEU A 377 -1.11 -2.47 -8.29
C LEU A 377 -0.43 -3.26 -7.18
N GLY A 378 0.53 -4.11 -7.57
CA GLY A 378 1.38 -4.83 -6.64
C GLY A 378 2.75 -5.07 -7.24
N THR A 379 3.63 -5.71 -6.49
CA THR A 379 4.85 -6.30 -7.03
C THR A 379 4.82 -7.80 -6.81
N ASN A 380 5.31 -8.59 -7.76
CA ASN A 380 5.52 -10.01 -7.52
C ASN A 380 6.82 -10.24 -6.72
N GLY A 381 7.08 -11.48 -6.29
CA GLY A 381 8.30 -11.84 -5.55
C GLY A 381 9.62 -11.60 -6.31
N GLY A 382 9.57 -11.25 -7.60
CA GLY A 382 10.70 -10.83 -8.41
C GLY A 382 10.83 -9.31 -8.58
N GLY A 383 10.02 -8.51 -7.88
CA GLY A 383 10.04 -7.05 -7.96
C GLY A 383 9.40 -6.45 -9.23
N GLN A 384 8.74 -7.27 -10.06
CA GLN A 384 8.00 -6.76 -11.22
C GLN A 384 6.69 -6.13 -10.77
N LEU A 385 6.39 -4.95 -11.31
CA LEU A 385 5.09 -4.31 -11.11
C LEU A 385 4.01 -5.17 -11.77
N ILE A 386 2.95 -5.50 -11.05
CA ILE A 386 1.82 -6.30 -11.50
C ILE A 386 0.53 -5.52 -11.28
N PHE A 387 -0.47 -5.76 -12.13
CA PHE A 387 -1.77 -5.12 -12.04
C PHE A 387 -2.92 -6.11 -12.24
N ARG A 388 -4.08 -5.82 -11.64
CA ARG A 388 -5.33 -6.53 -11.94
C ARG A 388 -6.52 -5.60 -11.78
N SER A 389 -7.60 -5.87 -12.51
CA SER A 389 -8.85 -5.11 -12.43
C SER A 389 -9.96 -5.96 -11.81
N HIS A 390 -10.88 -5.32 -11.10
CA HIS A 390 -12.06 -5.95 -10.53
C HIS A 390 -13.28 -5.67 -11.39
N ASN A 391 -13.98 -6.71 -11.85
CA ASN A 391 -15.22 -6.57 -12.60
C ASN A 391 -16.40 -7.16 -11.81
N GLY A 392 -16.96 -6.36 -10.90
CA GLY A 392 -18.15 -6.70 -10.11
C GLY A 392 -17.92 -7.75 -9.02
N ASN A 393 -17.67 -9.00 -9.41
CA ASN A 393 -17.61 -10.16 -8.49
C ASN A 393 -16.29 -10.95 -8.55
N GLN A 394 -15.39 -10.62 -9.49
CA GLN A 394 -14.12 -11.35 -9.66
C GLN A 394 -13.00 -10.37 -10.01
N TRP A 395 -11.84 -10.63 -9.42
CA TRP A 395 -10.58 -10.03 -9.84
C TRP A 395 -10.10 -10.73 -11.12
N SER A 396 -9.61 -9.96 -12.09
CA SER A 396 -8.84 -10.53 -13.19
C SER A 396 -7.57 -11.19 -12.66
N ASP A 397 -6.99 -12.07 -13.46
CA ASP A 397 -5.62 -12.52 -13.24
C ASP A 397 -4.66 -11.32 -13.24
N TRP A 398 -3.54 -11.48 -12.53
CA TRP A 398 -2.47 -10.48 -12.49
C TRP A 398 -1.80 -10.36 -13.86
N GLY A 399 -1.89 -9.19 -14.47
CA GLY A 399 -1.04 -8.77 -15.58
C GLY A 399 0.29 -8.24 -15.06
N ILE A 400 1.37 -8.45 -15.81
CA ILE A 400 2.69 -7.88 -15.49
C ILE A 400 2.81 -6.54 -16.21
N VAL A 401 3.12 -5.48 -15.47
CA VAL A 401 3.59 -4.21 -16.04
C VAL A 401 5.07 -4.41 -16.34
N HIS A 402 5.38 -4.60 -17.62
CA HIS A 402 6.76 -4.67 -18.07
C HIS A 402 7.35 -3.26 -17.95
N ASN A 403 8.16 -3.04 -16.89
CA ASN A 403 9.05 -1.90 -16.82
C ASN A 403 9.92 -1.93 -18.08
N GLU A 404 10.04 -0.79 -18.76
CA GLU A 404 10.74 -0.63 -20.03
C GLU A 404 12.03 -1.46 -20.09
N ILE A 405 12.03 -2.51 -20.93
CA ILE A 405 13.14 -3.12 -21.71
C ILE A 405 12.75 -4.53 -22.22
N ASP A 406 11.82 -5.23 -21.58
CA ASP A 406 11.35 -6.56 -22.05
C ASP A 406 9.86 -6.54 -22.45
N MET A 407 9.46 -5.60 -23.31
CA MET A 407 8.27 -5.89 -24.13
C MET A 407 8.60 -7.16 -24.93
N PRO A 408 7.71 -8.17 -25.01
CA PRO A 408 7.94 -9.29 -25.89
C PRO A 408 8.20 -8.72 -27.29
N ASN A 409 9.44 -8.84 -27.72
CA ASN A 409 9.91 -8.33 -28.99
C ASN A 409 10.22 -9.52 -29.90
N GLY A 410 9.87 -9.37 -31.16
CA GLY A 410 10.11 -10.43 -32.12
C GLY A 410 9.45 -10.15 -33.43
N TYR A 411 9.73 -11.03 -34.39
CA TYR A 411 9.05 -11.00 -35.67
C TYR A 411 7.59 -11.49 -35.52
N THR A 412 6.76 -11.19 -36.52
CA THR A 412 5.32 -11.52 -36.55
C THR A 412 4.97 -12.95 -36.13
N ALA A 413 5.80 -13.94 -36.41
CA ALA A 413 5.56 -15.33 -36.03
C ALA A 413 5.91 -15.69 -34.56
N ARG A 414 6.54 -14.77 -33.80
CA ARG A 414 6.81 -14.90 -32.36
C ARG A 414 5.79 -14.18 -31.48
N ARG A 415 4.70 -13.66 -32.06
CA ARG A 415 3.59 -13.12 -31.28
C ARG A 415 3.09 -14.23 -30.35
N THR A 416 2.78 -13.87 -29.11
CA THR A 416 2.12 -14.80 -28.18
C THR A 416 0.90 -15.40 -28.85
N ALA A 417 0.76 -16.72 -28.75
CA ALA A 417 -0.33 -17.44 -29.37
C ALA A 417 -1.65 -17.30 -28.57
N ASN A 418 -1.57 -16.89 -27.30
CA ASN A 418 -2.72 -16.66 -26.44
C ASN A 418 -2.62 -15.33 -25.65
N PRO A 419 -2.61 -14.17 -26.34
CA PRO A 419 -2.57 -12.85 -25.71
C PRO A 419 -3.91 -12.53 -25.05
N CYS A 420 -3.90 -11.77 -23.95
CA CYS A 420 -5.11 -11.09 -23.51
C CYS A 420 -5.41 -9.88 -24.40
N ILE A 421 -6.68 -9.49 -24.54
CA ILE A 421 -7.07 -8.25 -25.24
C ILE A 421 -6.34 -7.06 -24.59
N GLY A 422 -5.73 -6.21 -25.42
CA GLY A 422 -4.91 -5.08 -24.97
C GLY A 422 -3.42 -5.41 -24.79
N SER A 423 -3.00 -6.69 -24.88
CA SER A 423 -1.58 -7.05 -24.87
C SER A 423 -0.82 -6.28 -25.93
N MET A 424 0.27 -5.62 -25.54
CA MET A 424 1.19 -4.96 -26.46
C MET A 424 2.34 -5.90 -26.84
N PHE A 425 2.75 -5.87 -28.10
CA PHE A 425 3.89 -6.61 -28.64
C PHE A 425 4.70 -5.67 -29.55
N PHE A 426 6.02 -5.65 -29.47
CA PHE A 426 6.83 -4.89 -30.41
C PHE A 426 7.21 -5.77 -31.60
N ASP A 427 6.56 -5.56 -32.74
CA ASP A 427 6.81 -6.36 -33.94
C ASP A 427 8.01 -5.80 -34.68
N THR A 428 9.12 -6.55 -34.69
CA THR A 428 10.39 -6.11 -35.27
C THR A 428 10.38 -6.12 -36.80
N ILE A 429 9.45 -6.85 -37.44
CA ILE A 429 9.28 -6.77 -38.90
C ILE A 429 8.55 -5.47 -39.25
N LEU A 430 7.54 -5.12 -38.47
CA LEU A 430 6.77 -3.88 -38.67
C LEU A 430 7.48 -2.63 -38.10
N ASN A 431 8.50 -2.84 -37.26
CA ASN A 431 9.26 -1.85 -36.50
C ASN A 431 8.38 -0.90 -35.67
N LYS A 432 7.38 -1.45 -34.97
CA LYS A 432 6.41 -0.68 -34.17
C LYS A 432 5.63 -1.53 -33.17
N PRO A 433 5.05 -0.90 -32.12
CA PRO A 433 4.14 -1.58 -31.22
C PRO A 433 2.82 -1.94 -31.92
N ILE A 434 2.33 -3.14 -31.62
CA ILE A 434 1.02 -3.64 -32.02
C ILE A 434 0.26 -4.10 -30.78
N TRP A 435 -1.07 -4.12 -30.87
CA TRP A 435 -1.96 -4.45 -29.76
C TRP A 435 -2.90 -5.58 -30.15
N CYS A 436 -3.13 -6.55 -29.27
CA CYS A 436 -4.14 -7.57 -29.50
C CYS A 436 -5.53 -6.96 -29.33
N LYS A 437 -6.22 -6.68 -30.44
CA LYS A 437 -7.59 -6.14 -30.44
C LYS A 437 -8.62 -7.22 -30.15
N THR A 438 -8.40 -8.41 -30.66
CA THR A 438 -9.31 -9.55 -30.49
C THR A 438 -8.48 -10.79 -30.27
N GLN A 439 -8.69 -11.42 -29.12
CA GLN A 439 -8.11 -12.73 -28.83
C GLN A 439 -8.78 -13.78 -29.72
N GLY A 440 -7.97 -14.62 -30.34
CA GLY A 440 -8.43 -15.75 -31.13
C GLY A 440 -9.11 -16.80 -30.26
N ILE A 441 -9.76 -17.76 -30.90
CA ILE A 441 -10.44 -18.88 -30.24
C ILE A 441 -9.63 -20.16 -30.51
N LYS A 442 -9.48 -21.00 -29.49
CA LYS A 442 -8.88 -22.32 -29.61
C LYS A 442 -9.76 -23.23 -30.44
N GLU A 443 -9.14 -23.97 -31.36
CA GLU A 443 -9.88 -24.93 -32.17
C GLU A 443 -10.18 -26.20 -31.38
N VAL A 444 -11.39 -26.73 -31.54
CA VAL A 444 -11.82 -27.98 -30.92
C VAL A 444 -12.33 -28.94 -31.98
N TYR A 445 -11.77 -30.13 -31.99
CA TYR A 445 -12.21 -31.25 -32.80
C TYR A 445 -12.79 -32.36 -31.94
N THR A 446 -13.86 -32.97 -32.43
CA THR A 446 -14.44 -34.18 -31.85
C THR A 446 -14.27 -35.32 -32.83
N LEU A 447 -13.54 -36.36 -32.41
CA LEU A 447 -13.40 -37.63 -33.13
C LEU A 447 -14.41 -38.62 -32.57
N THR A 448 -15.23 -39.20 -33.43
CA THR A 448 -16.13 -40.30 -33.08
C THR A 448 -15.67 -41.58 -33.76
N ILE A 449 -15.36 -42.61 -32.96
CA ILE A 449 -14.96 -43.93 -33.45
C ILE A 449 -16.23 -44.74 -33.71
N ASN A 450 -16.46 -45.07 -34.97
CA ASN A 450 -17.69 -45.67 -35.46
C ASN A 450 -17.62 -47.20 -35.52
N LYS A 451 -16.41 -47.78 -35.55
CA LYS A 451 -16.19 -49.23 -35.62
C LYS A 451 -14.89 -49.62 -34.92
N GLY A 452 -14.93 -50.68 -34.11
CA GLY A 452 -13.75 -51.26 -33.45
C GLY A 452 -12.81 -52.00 -34.41
N ALA A 453 -11.68 -52.48 -33.90
CA ALA A 453 -10.66 -53.14 -34.70
C ALA A 453 -10.96 -54.65 -34.86
N THR A 454 -10.99 -55.13 -36.10
CA THR A 454 -11.16 -56.54 -36.46
C THR A 454 -9.84 -57.30 -36.59
N SER A 455 -8.72 -56.59 -36.73
CA SER A 455 -7.37 -57.15 -36.83
C SER A 455 -6.37 -56.26 -36.09
N PHE A 456 -5.22 -56.83 -35.74
CA PHE A 456 -4.11 -56.09 -35.13
C PHE A 456 -3.44 -55.18 -36.16
N GLY A 457 -3.10 -53.94 -35.77
CA GLY A 457 -2.38 -53.03 -36.64
C GLY A 457 -2.36 -51.59 -36.11
N ASN A 458 -2.07 -50.65 -37.00
CA ASN A 458 -1.92 -49.24 -36.67
C ASN A 458 -3.07 -48.40 -37.26
N VAL A 459 -3.61 -47.50 -36.43
CA VAL A 459 -4.43 -46.37 -36.89
C VAL A 459 -3.64 -45.09 -36.67
N SER A 460 -3.94 -44.04 -37.44
CA SER A 460 -3.28 -42.75 -37.29
C SER A 460 -4.28 -41.61 -37.20
N VAL A 461 -3.98 -40.66 -36.34
CA VAL A 461 -4.69 -39.39 -36.20
C VAL A 461 -3.75 -38.28 -36.68
N VAL A 462 -4.19 -37.53 -37.68
CA VAL A 462 -3.46 -36.40 -38.27
C VAL A 462 -4.09 -35.11 -37.76
N LEU A 463 -3.35 -34.34 -36.96
CA LEU A 463 -3.77 -33.04 -36.44
C LEU A 463 -2.79 -31.97 -36.90
N ASN A 464 -3.32 -30.92 -37.53
CA ASN A 464 -2.52 -29.85 -38.12
C ASN A 464 -1.37 -30.37 -39.03
N GLY A 465 -1.62 -31.42 -39.82
CA GLY A 465 -0.63 -32.07 -40.69
C GLY A 465 0.34 -33.03 -39.99
N ILE A 466 0.36 -33.09 -38.65
CA ILE A 466 1.24 -33.99 -37.89
C ILE A 466 0.53 -35.34 -37.68
N THR A 467 1.15 -36.41 -38.18
CA THR A 467 0.62 -37.78 -38.05
C THR A 467 1.10 -38.42 -36.76
N THR A 468 0.16 -38.91 -35.94
CA THR A 468 0.44 -39.69 -34.74
C THR A 468 -0.17 -41.08 -34.88
N THR A 469 0.64 -42.12 -34.72
CA THR A 469 0.24 -43.52 -34.90
C THR A 469 -0.08 -44.18 -33.56
N ILE A 470 -1.17 -44.95 -33.52
CA ILE A 470 -1.70 -45.65 -32.34
C ILE A 470 -1.89 -47.13 -32.69
N LEU A 471 -1.32 -48.00 -31.87
CA LEU A 471 -1.42 -49.45 -32.04
C LEU A 471 -2.77 -49.98 -31.51
N VAL A 472 -3.52 -50.70 -32.34
CA VAL A 472 -4.79 -51.35 -31.98
C VAL A 472 -4.66 -52.87 -32.08
N SER A 473 -5.40 -53.57 -31.23
CA SER A 473 -5.46 -55.02 -31.16
C SER A 473 -6.75 -55.53 -31.80
N ALA A 474 -6.73 -56.74 -32.35
CA ALA A 474 -7.95 -57.41 -32.79
C ALA A 474 -8.93 -57.54 -31.61
N GLY A 475 -10.18 -57.12 -31.80
CA GLY A 475 -11.21 -57.13 -30.76
C GLY A 475 -11.32 -55.85 -29.93
N ASP A 476 -10.44 -54.85 -30.12
CA ASP A 476 -10.59 -53.57 -29.45
C ASP A 476 -11.93 -52.92 -29.83
N THR A 477 -12.76 -52.64 -28.81
CA THR A 477 -14.02 -51.93 -29.00
C THR A 477 -13.78 -50.45 -29.27
N VAL A 478 -14.81 -49.74 -29.75
CA VAL A 478 -14.73 -48.28 -30.00
C VAL A 478 -14.26 -47.49 -28.77
N GLY A 479 -14.67 -47.91 -27.56
CA GLY A 479 -14.27 -47.30 -26.30
C GLY A 479 -12.80 -47.54 -25.96
N VAL A 480 -12.31 -48.77 -26.18
CA VAL A 480 -10.90 -49.14 -25.94
C VAL A 480 -9.97 -48.38 -26.89
N ILE A 481 -10.35 -48.24 -28.17
CA ILE A 481 -9.60 -47.42 -29.13
C ILE A 481 -9.60 -45.95 -28.69
N GLY A 482 -10.74 -45.43 -28.23
CA GLY A 482 -10.83 -44.08 -27.68
C GLY A 482 -9.89 -43.84 -26.50
N ASP A 483 -9.78 -44.82 -25.60
CA ASP A 483 -8.86 -44.77 -24.46
C ASP A 483 -7.39 -44.80 -24.88
N LYS A 484 -7.05 -45.61 -25.89
CA LYS A 484 -5.69 -45.64 -26.45
C LYS A 484 -5.31 -44.28 -27.03
N ILE A 485 -6.21 -43.66 -27.80
CA ILE A 485 -6.00 -42.31 -28.35
C ILE A 485 -5.84 -41.27 -27.23
N ARG A 486 -6.70 -41.30 -26.20
CA ARG A 486 -6.59 -40.38 -25.04
C ARG A 486 -5.27 -40.50 -24.27
N LYS A 487 -4.66 -41.69 -24.26
CA LYS A 487 -3.35 -41.94 -23.62
C LYS A 487 -2.16 -41.57 -24.50
N THR A 488 -2.38 -41.31 -25.79
CA THR A 488 -1.32 -40.88 -26.71
C THR A 488 -1.11 -39.37 -26.60
N ASN A 489 0.15 -38.94 -26.60
CA ASN A 489 0.50 -37.52 -26.61
C ASN A 489 0.42 -36.96 -28.04
N PHE A 490 -0.22 -35.81 -28.20
CA PHE A 490 -0.32 -35.09 -29.47
C PHE A 490 0.31 -33.70 -29.30
N SER A 491 1.29 -33.36 -30.14
CA SER A 491 1.99 -32.07 -30.04
C SER A 491 1.00 -30.91 -30.18
N ASP A 492 0.99 -30.01 -29.21
CA ASP A 492 0.13 -28.82 -29.14
C ASP A 492 -1.38 -29.08 -29.03
N TRP A 493 -1.81 -30.28 -28.66
CA TRP A 493 -3.21 -30.62 -28.44
C TRP A 493 -3.40 -31.19 -27.05
N VAL A 494 -4.43 -30.71 -26.35
CA VAL A 494 -4.96 -31.35 -25.15
C VAL A 494 -6.02 -32.35 -25.59
N VAL A 495 -5.86 -33.60 -25.17
CA VAL A 495 -6.80 -34.68 -25.50
C VAL A 495 -7.70 -34.99 -24.30
N GLY A 496 -9.00 -35.02 -24.52
CA GLY A 496 -10.04 -35.26 -23.51
C GLY A 496 -11.14 -36.20 -23.97
N GLY A 497 -12.25 -36.22 -23.21
CA GLY A 497 -13.38 -37.13 -23.38
C GLY A 497 -13.50 -38.14 -22.24
N THR A 498 -14.55 -38.95 -22.26
CA THR A 498 -14.85 -39.91 -21.18
C THR A 498 -14.16 -41.26 -21.43
N THR A 499 -13.51 -41.83 -20.41
CA THR A 499 -12.92 -43.18 -20.47
C THR A 499 -13.97 -44.22 -20.90
N GLY A 500 -13.59 -45.14 -21.79
CA GLY A 500 -14.49 -46.13 -22.38
C GLY A 500 -15.48 -45.59 -23.41
N SER A 501 -15.51 -44.29 -23.69
CA SER A 501 -16.35 -43.70 -24.75
C SER A 501 -15.68 -43.77 -26.12
N ALA A 502 -16.51 -43.90 -27.16
CA ALA A 502 -16.14 -43.82 -28.57
C ALA A 502 -15.73 -42.41 -29.03
N THR A 503 -16.00 -41.39 -28.20
CA THR A 503 -15.73 -39.99 -28.52
C THR A 503 -14.44 -39.52 -27.88
N VAL A 504 -13.58 -38.83 -28.65
CA VAL A 504 -12.34 -38.19 -28.20
C VAL A 504 -12.39 -36.72 -28.57
N ILE A 505 -12.04 -35.84 -27.63
CA ILE A 505 -12.04 -34.39 -27.84
C ILE A 505 -10.59 -33.92 -27.93
N PHE A 506 -10.25 -33.16 -28.97
CA PHE A 506 -8.96 -32.52 -29.13
C PHE A 506 -9.15 -31.02 -29.04
N THR A 507 -8.48 -30.37 -28.10
CA THR A 507 -8.47 -28.91 -27.93
C THR A 507 -7.07 -28.39 -28.21
N LYS A 508 -6.92 -27.50 -29.19
CA LYS A 508 -5.63 -26.88 -29.49
C LYS A 508 -5.14 -26.09 -28.26
N VAL A 509 -3.85 -26.19 -27.93
CA VAL A 509 -3.27 -25.46 -26.81
C VAL A 509 -3.36 -23.95 -27.03
N ASP A 510 -3.09 -23.54 -28.27
CA ASP A 510 -3.03 -22.15 -28.72
C ASP A 510 -4.23 -21.73 -29.57
N ASN A 511 -4.48 -20.42 -29.65
CA ASN A 511 -5.52 -19.89 -30.53
C ASN A 511 -5.05 -19.95 -31.99
N GLY A 512 -5.98 -20.22 -32.89
CA GLY A 512 -5.71 -20.17 -34.32
C GLY A 512 -6.44 -21.23 -35.11
N LYS A 513 -6.51 -21.00 -36.43
CA LYS A 513 -7.11 -21.92 -37.39
C LYS A 513 -6.09 -22.96 -37.82
N ASN A 514 -6.44 -24.24 -37.79
CA ASN A 514 -5.60 -25.36 -38.19
C ASN A 514 -6.12 -26.03 -39.47
N THR A 515 -5.28 -26.89 -40.05
CA THR A 515 -5.71 -27.75 -41.14
C THR A 515 -6.69 -28.83 -40.65
N PRO A 516 -7.74 -29.17 -41.43
CA PRO A 516 -8.74 -30.15 -41.01
C PRO A 516 -8.11 -31.48 -40.60
N PRO A 517 -8.60 -32.10 -39.51
CA PRO A 517 -8.03 -33.33 -38.99
C PRO A 517 -8.42 -34.53 -39.85
N VAL A 518 -7.56 -35.56 -39.88
CA VAL A 518 -7.81 -36.79 -40.65
C VAL A 518 -7.58 -38.01 -39.76
N PHE A 519 -8.46 -39.00 -39.88
CA PHE A 519 -8.26 -40.33 -39.32
C PHE A 519 -7.91 -41.31 -40.43
N ILE A 520 -6.85 -42.11 -40.25
CA ILE A 520 -6.34 -43.04 -41.25
C ILE A 520 -6.24 -44.44 -40.61
N ASP A 521 -6.89 -45.43 -41.22
CA ASP A 521 -6.66 -46.85 -40.92
C ASP A 521 -5.67 -47.42 -41.94
N ALA A 522 -4.37 -47.29 -41.66
CA ALA A 522 -3.31 -47.73 -42.57
C ALA A 522 -3.13 -49.26 -42.55
N GLY A 523 -3.56 -49.93 -41.48
CA GLY A 523 -3.29 -51.36 -41.24
C GLY A 523 -4.37 -52.31 -41.74
N SER A 524 -5.43 -51.82 -42.41
CA SER A 524 -6.65 -52.61 -42.64
C SER A 524 -7.20 -53.20 -41.35
N THR A 525 -7.09 -52.44 -40.24
CA THR A 525 -7.56 -52.90 -38.92
C THR A 525 -9.07 -53.03 -38.88
N GLY A 526 -9.77 -52.41 -39.82
CA GLY A 526 -11.23 -52.38 -39.93
C GLY A 526 -11.87 -51.28 -39.09
N THR A 527 -11.05 -50.46 -38.41
CA THR A 527 -11.48 -49.35 -37.58
C THR A 527 -11.96 -48.19 -38.47
N LYS A 528 -13.08 -47.56 -38.09
CA LYS A 528 -13.60 -46.38 -38.76
C LYS A 528 -13.83 -45.27 -37.75
N ALA A 529 -13.48 -44.05 -38.08
CA ALA A 529 -13.77 -42.89 -37.26
C ALA A 529 -14.00 -41.66 -38.14
N SER A 530 -14.66 -40.64 -37.58
CA SER A 530 -14.99 -39.40 -38.26
C SER A 530 -14.75 -38.20 -37.34
N PHE A 531 -14.22 -37.12 -37.91
CA PHE A 531 -14.02 -35.85 -37.21
C PHE A 531 -15.17 -34.88 -37.45
N VAL A 532 -15.47 -34.09 -36.44
CA VAL A 532 -16.32 -32.89 -36.52
C VAL A 532 -15.57 -31.72 -35.89
N VAL A 533 -15.55 -30.58 -36.57
CA VAL A 533 -15.06 -29.31 -36.00
C VAL A 533 -16.15 -28.73 -35.12
N THR A 534 -16.03 -28.92 -33.80
CA THR A 534 -17.03 -28.45 -32.83
C THR A 534 -16.84 -27.00 -32.45
N THR A 535 -15.61 -26.48 -32.54
CA THR A 535 -15.31 -25.06 -32.36
C THR A 535 -14.26 -24.65 -33.37
N PRO A 536 -14.61 -23.87 -34.41
CA PRO A 536 -13.64 -23.37 -35.37
C PRO A 536 -12.65 -22.44 -34.68
N GLY A 537 -11.35 -22.67 -34.91
CA GLY A 537 -10.30 -21.80 -34.40
C GLY A 537 -10.27 -20.47 -35.15
N THR A 538 -9.97 -19.38 -34.43
CA THR A 538 -9.73 -18.06 -35.03
C THR A 538 -8.37 -17.52 -34.60
N ASN A 539 -7.69 -16.83 -35.51
CA ASN A 539 -6.40 -16.20 -35.21
C ASN A 539 -6.61 -14.95 -34.35
N ASN A 540 -5.60 -14.61 -33.54
CA ASN A 540 -5.56 -13.32 -32.85
C ASN A 540 -5.55 -12.17 -33.87
N VAL A 541 -6.36 -11.14 -33.65
CA VAL A 541 -6.37 -9.92 -34.46
C VAL A 541 -5.50 -8.87 -33.79
N TRP A 542 -4.36 -8.59 -34.43
CA TRP A 542 -3.44 -7.56 -33.98
C TRP A 542 -3.66 -6.28 -34.77
N VAL A 543 -3.80 -5.16 -34.06
CA VAL A 543 -3.85 -3.83 -34.68
C VAL A 543 -2.54 -3.10 -34.43
N ASN A 544 -2.06 -2.46 -35.49
CA ASN A 544 -0.93 -1.56 -35.42
C ASN A 544 -1.30 -0.28 -34.64
N SER A 545 -0.35 0.34 -33.94
CA SER A 545 -0.50 1.71 -33.41
C SER A 545 -0.95 2.71 -34.48
N ASP A 546 -0.53 2.52 -35.73
CA ASP A 546 -0.91 3.46 -36.82
C ASP A 546 -2.35 3.25 -37.32
N ASN A 547 -3.02 2.17 -36.90
CA ASN A 547 -4.44 1.93 -37.18
C ASN A 547 -5.35 2.51 -36.07
N VAL A 548 -4.80 3.28 -35.12
CA VAL A 548 -5.58 4.35 -34.52
C VAL A 548 -5.87 5.28 -35.68
N VAL A 549 -7.08 5.17 -36.25
CA VAL A 549 -7.57 6.05 -37.31
C VAL A 549 -7.11 7.45 -36.92
N PRO A 550 -6.30 8.15 -37.75
CA PRO A 550 -5.83 9.48 -37.41
C PRO A 550 -7.03 10.25 -36.92
N GLU A 551 -7.01 10.66 -35.65
CA GLU A 551 -8.14 11.40 -35.10
C GLU A 551 -8.40 12.53 -36.07
N ASN A 552 -9.60 12.57 -36.65
CA ASN A 552 -9.97 13.66 -37.51
C ASN A 552 -9.94 14.92 -36.64
N LYS A 553 -8.87 15.70 -36.83
CA LYS A 553 -8.62 16.96 -36.17
C LYS A 553 -7.91 17.90 -37.13
N GLY A 554 -8.14 19.19 -36.96
CA GLY A 554 -7.41 20.21 -37.68
C GLY A 554 -6.86 21.21 -36.68
N ILE A 555 -5.56 21.45 -36.76
CA ILE A 555 -4.87 22.44 -35.96
C ILE A 555 -4.45 23.57 -36.89
N ASN A 556 -4.70 24.81 -36.50
CA ASN A 556 -4.42 26.02 -37.25
C ASN A 556 -5.02 26.02 -38.66
N VAL A 557 -6.26 25.55 -38.82
CA VAL A 557 -6.94 25.55 -40.11
C VAL A 557 -7.20 27.00 -40.52
N PRO A 558 -6.65 27.48 -41.65
CA PRO A 558 -6.76 28.88 -42.04
C PRO A 558 -8.19 29.22 -42.45
N VAL A 559 -8.63 30.40 -42.02
CA VAL A 559 -9.91 31.02 -42.39
C VAL A 559 -9.64 32.42 -42.94
N THR A 560 -10.03 32.64 -44.20
CA THR A 560 -9.88 33.90 -44.90
C THR A 560 -10.81 34.97 -44.33
N ALA A 561 -10.40 36.24 -44.39
CA ALA A 561 -11.23 37.36 -43.98
C ALA A 561 -12.62 37.31 -44.65
N SER A 562 -13.64 37.78 -43.95
CA SER A 562 -15.04 37.83 -44.45
C SER A 562 -15.70 36.46 -44.70
N THR A 563 -15.03 35.35 -44.35
CA THR A 563 -15.60 34.00 -44.51
C THR A 563 -16.63 33.72 -43.41
N THR A 564 -17.86 33.39 -43.79
CA THR A 564 -18.95 33.05 -42.85
C THR A 564 -19.14 31.54 -42.65
N THR A 565 -18.53 30.70 -43.50
CA THR A 565 -18.59 29.24 -43.38
C THR A 565 -17.26 28.56 -43.75
N LYS A 566 -16.95 27.44 -43.09
CA LYS A 566 -15.79 26.60 -43.39
C LYS A 566 -16.22 25.14 -43.50
N ILE A 567 -16.02 24.54 -44.67
CA ILE A 567 -16.22 23.10 -44.88
C ILE A 567 -14.96 22.36 -44.42
N ILE A 568 -15.14 21.38 -43.55
CA ILE A 568 -14.10 20.49 -43.05
C ILE A 568 -14.28 19.13 -43.70
N ALA A 569 -13.27 18.68 -44.44
CA ALA A 569 -13.20 17.32 -44.98
C ALA A 569 -12.30 16.47 -44.08
N PHE A 570 -12.76 15.26 -43.75
CA PHE A 570 -12.00 14.29 -42.98
C PHE A 570 -10.91 13.64 -43.81
N THR A 571 -9.80 13.33 -43.15
CA THR A 571 -8.69 12.57 -43.75
C THR A 571 -9.00 11.08 -43.80
N ALA A 572 -9.87 10.60 -42.92
CA ALA A 572 -10.41 9.24 -42.92
C ALA A 572 -11.93 9.27 -42.73
N THR A 573 -12.66 8.43 -43.46
CA THR A 573 -14.12 8.31 -43.30
C THR A 573 -14.45 7.76 -41.91
N GLU A 574 -15.33 8.46 -41.19
CA GLU A 574 -15.88 8.02 -39.90
C GLU A 574 -16.92 6.90 -40.10
N ALA A 575 -17.27 6.18 -39.04
CA ALA A 575 -18.21 5.06 -39.15
C ALA A 575 -19.64 5.56 -39.44
N ASP A 576 -20.00 6.72 -38.92
CA ASP A 576 -21.31 7.35 -39.03
C ASP A 576 -21.18 8.88 -38.83
N ASN A 577 -22.30 9.59 -38.73
CA ASN A 577 -22.37 11.04 -38.49
C ASN A 577 -22.71 11.42 -37.04
N ASN A 578 -22.64 10.46 -36.09
CA ASN A 578 -22.98 10.64 -34.68
C ASN A 578 -21.75 10.95 -33.82
N TYR A 579 -21.12 12.11 -34.05
CA TYR A 579 -19.99 12.62 -33.26
C TYR A 579 -20.23 14.05 -32.75
N ALA A 580 -19.61 14.46 -31.64
CA ALA A 580 -19.55 15.86 -31.25
C ALA A 580 -18.38 16.56 -31.95
N VAL A 581 -18.47 17.88 -32.15
CA VAL A 581 -17.37 18.69 -32.70
C VAL A 581 -17.04 19.80 -31.71
N ASN A 582 -15.80 19.86 -31.27
CA ASN A 582 -15.26 20.98 -30.52
C ASN A 582 -14.47 21.88 -31.47
N VAL A 583 -14.73 23.18 -31.45
CA VAL A 583 -14.04 24.17 -32.28
C VAL A 583 -13.50 25.28 -31.39
N SER A 584 -12.23 25.63 -31.57
CA SER A 584 -11.61 26.81 -30.96
C SER A 584 -11.30 27.83 -32.07
N LEU A 585 -11.76 29.06 -31.90
CA LEU A 585 -11.55 30.12 -32.90
C LEU A 585 -10.41 31.04 -32.47
N GLY A 586 -9.56 31.42 -33.42
CA GLY A 586 -8.57 32.48 -33.24
C GLY A 586 -9.15 33.91 -33.26
N TRP A 587 -10.48 34.06 -33.26
CA TRP A 587 -11.18 35.34 -33.23
C TRP A 587 -12.52 35.23 -32.49
N ASN A 588 -13.08 36.37 -32.05
CA ASN A 588 -14.34 36.40 -31.32
C ASN A 588 -15.53 36.23 -32.28
N SER A 589 -16.27 35.13 -32.13
CA SER A 589 -17.46 34.83 -32.91
C SER A 589 -18.31 33.77 -32.22
N THR A 590 -19.61 33.73 -32.50
CA THR A 590 -20.44 32.54 -32.23
C THR A 590 -20.28 31.53 -33.36
N LEU A 591 -20.48 30.25 -33.08
CA LEU A 591 -20.39 29.20 -34.09
C LEU A 591 -21.47 28.14 -33.93
N TRP A 592 -21.83 27.49 -35.03
CA TRP A 592 -22.68 26.29 -35.04
C TRP A 592 -22.29 25.33 -36.16
N ILE A 593 -22.55 24.04 -35.96
CA ILE A 593 -22.15 22.97 -36.86
C ILE A 593 -23.36 22.48 -37.66
N THR A 594 -23.21 22.37 -38.98
CA THR A 594 -24.23 21.81 -39.88
C THR A 594 -23.61 20.74 -40.79
N ASN A 595 -24.45 20.02 -41.53
CA ASN A 595 -24.05 19.07 -42.57
C ASN A 595 -23.03 18.01 -42.11
N LYS A 596 -23.22 17.44 -40.91
CA LYS A 596 -22.38 16.35 -40.41
C LYS A 596 -22.61 15.09 -41.25
N THR A 597 -21.55 14.62 -41.90
CA THR A 597 -21.50 13.35 -42.63
C THR A 597 -20.35 12.51 -42.07
N ASN A 598 -20.22 11.28 -42.57
CA ASN A 598 -19.06 10.44 -42.26
C ASN A 598 -17.76 10.90 -42.95
N THR A 599 -17.81 11.94 -43.80
CA THR A 599 -16.65 12.47 -44.53
C THR A 599 -16.31 13.91 -44.15
N GLY A 600 -17.08 14.56 -43.28
CA GLY A 600 -16.84 15.94 -42.87
C GLY A 600 -18.03 16.64 -42.25
N PHE A 601 -17.88 17.95 -42.04
CA PHE A 601 -18.94 18.85 -41.53
C PHE A 601 -18.73 20.29 -41.99
N THR A 602 -19.70 21.17 -41.74
CA THR A 602 -19.59 22.62 -41.98
C THR A 602 -19.62 23.40 -40.67
N ILE A 603 -18.64 24.28 -40.47
CA ILE A 603 -18.61 25.26 -39.38
C ILE A 603 -19.19 26.57 -39.91
N ASN A 604 -20.18 27.14 -39.23
CA ASN A 604 -20.76 28.43 -39.56
C ASN A 604 -20.36 29.44 -38.47
N PHE A 605 -20.10 30.68 -38.86
CA PHE A 605 -19.66 31.75 -37.97
C PHE A 605 -20.71 32.87 -37.90
N GLY A 606 -21.06 33.32 -36.70
CA GLY A 606 -21.97 34.46 -36.51
C GLY A 606 -21.32 35.78 -36.90
N THR A 607 -19.99 35.89 -36.77
CA THR A 607 -19.17 37.01 -37.23
C THR A 607 -17.94 36.47 -37.97
N ALA A 608 -17.75 36.92 -39.20
CA ALA A 608 -16.59 36.56 -40.02
C ALA A 608 -15.30 37.19 -39.45
N PRO A 609 -14.13 36.56 -39.62
CA PRO A 609 -12.87 37.15 -39.18
C PRO A 609 -12.55 38.40 -40.01
N THR A 610 -12.00 39.43 -39.36
CA THR A 610 -11.65 40.71 -40.00
C THR A 610 -10.33 40.65 -40.78
N GLY A 611 -9.51 39.62 -40.54
CA GLY A 611 -8.26 39.33 -41.24
C GLY A 611 -8.05 37.83 -41.40
N THR A 612 -6.86 37.42 -41.86
CA THR A 612 -6.49 36.00 -41.87
C THR A 612 -6.43 35.50 -40.42
N SER A 613 -7.25 34.50 -40.11
CA SER A 613 -7.27 33.86 -38.79
C SER A 613 -7.20 32.34 -38.94
N SER A 614 -7.19 31.62 -37.83
CA SER A 614 -7.20 30.16 -37.81
C SER A 614 -8.23 29.64 -36.81
N LEU A 615 -8.60 28.37 -36.99
CA LEU A 615 -9.36 27.62 -35.99
C LEU A 615 -8.70 26.26 -35.75
N ASP A 616 -8.97 25.72 -34.57
CA ASP A 616 -8.68 24.33 -34.24
C ASP A 616 -10.01 23.57 -34.12
N TRP A 617 -10.02 22.30 -34.48
CA TRP A 617 -11.18 21.44 -34.26
C TRP A 617 -10.79 20.00 -33.94
N THR A 618 -11.61 19.36 -33.11
CA THR A 618 -11.54 17.92 -32.81
C THR A 618 -12.95 17.34 -32.83
N ILE A 619 -13.09 16.07 -33.20
CA ILE A 619 -14.33 15.32 -33.00
C ILE A 619 -14.23 14.44 -31.75
N ASN A 620 -15.33 14.29 -31.02
CA ASN A 620 -15.44 13.33 -29.93
C ASN A 620 -16.56 12.36 -30.23
N ARG A 621 -16.37 11.08 -29.88
CA ARG A 621 -17.41 10.06 -29.94
C ARG A 621 -17.91 9.72 -28.55
#